data_AF-A0A165U930-F1
#
_entry.id   AF-A0A165U930-F1
#
_cell.length_a   1.000
_cell.length_b   1.000
_cell.length_c   1.000
_cell.angle_alpha   90.00
_cell.angle_beta   90.00
_cell.angle_gamma   90.00
#
_symmetry.space_group_name_H-M   'P 1'
#
loop_
_entity.id
_entity.type
_entity.pdbx_description
1 polymer ?
#
loop_
_entity_poly.entity_id
_entity_poly.type
_entity_poly.pdbx_seq_one_letter_code
_entity_poly.pdbx_strand_id
1 'polypeptide(L)' 'ALLIFQDIGDRPGAAQCLQSLSNLLQMESRYEEARVKLEEAMRQFQDIGGRLGAAQCLRSLGDILQMETRYEEARVGLE' A
#
# COMPACT_ATOMS: atom_id res chain seq x y z
N ALA A 1 0.48 5.40 -15.51
CA ALA A 1 0.06 3.98 -15.57
C ALA A 1 -1.29 3.77 -14.88
N LEU A 2 -1.44 4.13 -13.59
CA LEU A 2 -2.70 3.96 -12.84
C LEU A 2 -3.95 4.47 -13.59
N LEU A 3 -3.95 5.73 -14.02
CA LEU A 3 -5.09 6.33 -14.74
C LEU A 3 -5.42 5.57 -16.03
N ILE A 4 -4.42 5.13 -16.78
CA ILE A 4 -4.62 4.36 -18.02
C ILE A 4 -5.31 3.03 -17.71
N PHE A 5 -4.86 2.30 -16.68
CA PHE A 5 -5.50 1.05 -16.28
C PHE A 5 -6.93 1.26 -15.77
N GLN A 6 -7.18 2.36 -15.06
CA GLN A 6 -8.54 2.72 -14.63
C GLN A 6 -9.45 3.03 -15.82
N ASP A 7 -8.98 3.82 -16.79
CA ASP A 7 -9.75 4.23 -17.98
C ASP A 7 -10.14 3.02 -18.85
N ILE A 8 -9.27 2.03 -18.97
CA ILE A 8 -9.56 0.80 -19.73
C ILE A 8 -10.26 -0.28 -18.89
N GLY A 9 -10.53 -0.02 -17.61
CA GLY A 9 -11.20 -0.95 -16.69
C GLY A 9 -10.34 -2.12 -16.19
N ASP A 10 -9.02 -2.08 -16.36
CA ASP A 10 -8.07 -3.08 -15.85
C ASP A 10 -7.83 -2.89 -14.35
N ARG A 11 -8.74 -3.44 -13.55
CA ARG A 11 -8.68 -3.44 -12.09
C ARG A 11 -7.41 -4.13 -11.54
N PRO A 12 -6.98 -5.32 -12.02
CA PRO A 12 -5.69 -5.90 -11.60
C PRO A 12 -4.49 -4.97 -11.84
N GLY A 13 -4.40 -4.36 -13.03
CA GLY A 13 -3.32 -3.43 -13.36
C GLY A 13 -3.31 -2.17 -12.50
N ALA A 14 -4.49 -1.61 -12.24
CA ALA A 14 -4.65 -0.47 -11.34
C ALA A 14 -4.24 -0.81 -9.89
N ALA A 15 -4.66 -1.97 -9.36
CA ALA A 15 -4.31 -2.43 -8.02
C ALA A 15 -2.80 -2.68 -7.87
N GLN A 16 -2.14 -3.23 -8.90
CA GLN A 16 -0.69 -3.37 -8.93
C GLN A 16 0.03 -2.01 -8.92
N CYS A 17 -0.45 -1.03 -9.69
CA CYS A 17 0.09 0.33 -9.66
C CYS A 17 -0.01 0.97 -8.26
N LEU A 18 -1.14 0.76 -7.57
CA LEU A 18 -1.35 1.25 -6.21
C LEU A 18 -0.37 0.61 -5.20
N GLN A 19 -0.11 -0.70 -5.32
CA GLN A 19 0.94 -1.36 -4.52
C GLN A 19 2.32 -0.78 -4.79
N SER A 20 2.69 -0.56 -6.06
CA SER A 20 3.98 0.07 -6.40
C SER A 20 4.11 1.49 -5.85
N LEU A 21 3.03 2.28 -5.89
CA LEU A 21 3.00 3.61 -5.31
C LEU A 21 3.18 3.58 -3.79
N SER A 22 2.51 2.64 -3.11
CA SER A 22 2.71 2.44 -1.68
C SER A 22 4.17 2.14 -1.33
N ASN A 23 4.84 1.28 -2.10
CA ASN A 23 6.24 0.96 -1.83
C ASN A 23 7.14 2.19 -1.96
N LEU A 24 6.87 3.06 -2.95
CA LEU A 24 7.59 4.33 -3.10
C LEU A 24 7.34 5.27 -1.91
N LEU A 25 6.09 5.42 -1.48
CA LEU A 25 5.74 6.22 -0.31
C LEU A 25 6.37 5.69 0.98
N GLN A 26 6.45 4.37 1.14
CA GLN A 26 7.15 3.74 2.25
C GLN A 26 8.65 4.07 2.25
N MET A 27 9.31 4.06 1.08
CA MET A 27 10.71 4.48 0.95
C MET A 27 10.92 5.96 1.30
N GLU A 28 9.93 6.81 1.04
CA GLU A 28 9.90 8.21 1.44
C GLU A 28 9.50 8.44 2.91
N SER A 29 9.30 7.36 3.69
CA SER A 29 8.79 7.43 5.07
C SER A 29 7.40 8.06 5.22
N ARG A 30 6.62 8.11 4.13
CA ARG A 30 5.24 8.63 4.08
C ARG A 30 4.25 7.50 4.34
N TYR A 31 4.30 6.97 5.56
CA TYR A 31 3.61 5.74 5.94
C TYR A 31 2.08 5.83 5.87
N GLU A 32 1.50 6.95 6.31
CA GLU A 32 0.05 7.19 6.23
C GLU A 32 -0.46 7.13 4.78
N GLU A 33 0.23 7.80 3.87
CA GLU A 33 -0.14 7.81 2.45
C GLU A 33 0.05 6.44 1.80
N ALA A 34 1.12 5.72 2.17
CA ALA A 34 1.37 4.36 1.72
C ALA A 34 0.22 3.43 2.15
N ARG A 35 -0.26 3.55 3.40
CA ARG A 35 -1.39 2.80 3.95
C ARG A 35 -2.65 2.99 3.12
N VAL A 36 -3.01 4.24 2.83
CA VAL A 36 -4.18 4.56 1.99
C VAL A 36 -4.10 3.87 0.62
N LYS A 37 -2.92 3.85 -0.02
CA LYS A 37 -2.74 3.20 -1.33
C LYS A 37 -2.82 1.68 -1.27
N LEU A 38 -2.36 1.05 -0.19
CA LEU A 38 -2.55 -0.39 0.01
C LEU A 38 -4.00 -0.76 0.30
N GLU A 39 -4.74 0.07 1.04
CA GLU A 39 -6.17 -0.17 1.27
C GLU A 39 -6.98 -0.06 -0.02
N GLU A 40 -6.68 0.94 -0.86
CA GLU A 40 -7.28 1.06 -2.20
C GLU A 40 -6.96 -0.17 -3.06
N ALA A 41 -5.69 -0.61 -3.09
CA ALA A 41 -5.27 -1.81 -3.83
C ALA A 41 -5.96 -3.07 -3.33
N MET A 42 -6.03 -3.23 -2.00
CA MET A 42 -6.65 -4.39 -1.35
C MET A 42 -8.13 -4.50 -1.71
N ARG A 43 -8.88 -3.38 -1.64
CA ARG A 43 -10.29 -3.35 -2.05
C ARG A 43 -10.47 -3.79 -3.50
N GLN A 44 -9.64 -3.27 -4.42
CA GLN A 44 -9.71 -3.66 -5.82
C GLN A 44 -9.41 -5.15 -6.02
N PHE A 45 -8.42 -5.71 -5.32
CA PHE A 45 -8.15 -7.14 -5.36
C PHE A 45 -9.29 -7.98 -4.78
N GLN A 46 -9.92 -7.53 -3.69
CA GLN A 46 -11.07 -8.22 -3.11
C GLN A 46 -12.27 -8.22 -4.07
N ASP A 47 -12.55 -7.08 -4.71
CA ASP A 47 -13.67 -6.92 -5.66
C ASP A 47 -13.55 -7.85 -6.88
N ILE A 48 -12.32 -8.16 -7.32
CA ILE A 48 -12.06 -9.07 -8.44
C ILE A 48 -11.77 -10.52 -8.00
N GLY A 49 -11.90 -10.83 -6.70
CA GLY A 49 -11.59 -12.17 -6.17
C GLY A 49 -10.09 -12.52 -6.12
N GLY A 50 -9.20 -11.54 -6.32
CA GLY A 50 -7.75 -11.65 -6.31
C GLY A 50 -7.15 -11.86 -4.92
N ARG A 51 -7.39 -13.02 -4.31
CA ARG A 51 -6.95 -13.36 -2.94
C ARG A 51 -5.45 -13.15 -2.70
N LEU A 52 -4.61 -13.50 -3.67
CA LEU A 52 -3.16 -13.33 -3.55
C LEU A 52 -2.77 -11.86 -3.43
N GLY A 53 -3.35 -10.99 -4.28
CA GLY A 53 -3.08 -9.55 -4.23
C GLY A 53 -3.56 -8.91 -2.92
N ALA A 54 -4.73 -9.32 -2.43
CA ALA A 54 -5.23 -8.86 -1.13
C ALA A 54 -4.31 -9.30 0.04
N ALA A 55 -3.81 -10.55 0.01
CA ALA A 55 -2.87 -11.04 1.02
C ALA A 55 -1.51 -10.30 0.97
N GLN A 56 -1.03 -9.97 -0.23
CA GLN A 56 0.17 -9.14 -0.40
C GLN A 56 -0.02 -7.74 0.18
N CYS A 57 -1.18 -7.12 -0.06
CA CYS A 57 -1.51 -5.82 0.51
C CYS A 57 -1.53 -5.87 2.05
N LEU A 58 -2.16 -6.90 2.64
CA LEU A 58 -2.18 -7.10 4.09
C LEU A 58 -0.78 -7.26 4.69
N ARG A 59 0.11 -8.00 4.02
CA ARG A 59 1.50 -8.13 4.46
C ARG A 59 2.19 -6.76 4.47
N SER A 60 2.10 -6.01 3.37
CA SER A 60 2.71 -4.69 3.25
C SER A 60 2.15 -3.68 4.27
N LEU A 61 0.86 -3.76 4.61
CA LEU A 61 0.26 -2.98 5.69
C LEU A 61 0.90 -3.30 7.05
N GLY A 62 1.14 -4.59 7.34
CA GLY A 62 1.85 -5.02 8.53
C GLY A 62 3.28 -4.47 8.59
N ASP A 63 3.99 -4.50 7.47
CA ASP A 63 5.36 -3.96 7.36
C ASP A 63 5.39 -2.45 7.64
N ILE A 64 4.40 -1.69 7.12
CA ILE A 64 4.29 -0.25 7.37
C ILE A 64 4.03 0.04 8.85
N LEU A 65 3.09 -0.66 9.49
CA LEU A 65 2.78 -0.47 10.91
C LEU A 65 4.00 -0.75 11.81
N GLN A 66 4.79 -1.77 11.46
CA GLN A 66 6.03 -2.05 12.18
C GLN A 66 7.05 -0.91 12.02
N MET A 67 7.17 -0.33 10.82
CA MET A 67 8.06 0.80 10.61
C MET A 67 7.57 2.03 11.37
N GLU A 68 6.29 2.40 11.28
CA GLU A 68 5.72 3.53 12.04
C GLU A 68 6.02 3.42 13.53
N THR A 69 5.80 2.25 14.13
CA THR A 69 6.08 2.00 15.55
C THR A 69 7.55 2.24 15.88
N ARG A 70 8.48 1.68 15.07
CA ARG A 70 9.92 1.85 15.28
C ARG A 70 10.38 3.29 15.11
N TYR A 71 9.80 4.03 14.18
CA TYR A 71 10.10 5.45 13.98
C TYR A 71 9.62 6.29 15.15
N GLU A 72 8.44 5.99 15.70
CA GLU A 72 7.94 6.67 16.90
C GLU A 72 8.77 6.36 18.14
N GLU A 73 9.15 5.09 18.35
CA GLU A 73 10.06 4.70 19.43
C GLU A 73 11.42 5.43 19.31
N ALA A 74 11.97 5.52 18.10
CA ALA A 74 13.22 6.22 17.86
C ALA A 74 13.10 7.73 18.09
N ARG A 75 11.97 8.34 17.70
CA ARG A 75 11.70 9.76 17.93
C ARG A 75 11.62 10.08 19.41
N VAL A 76 10.84 9.31 20.17
CA VAL A 76 10.71 9.48 21.62
C VAL A 76 12.03 9.24 22.35
N GLY A 77 12.85 8.28 21.88
CA GLY A 77 14.17 8.03 22.47
C GLY A 77 15.22 9.12 22.20
N LEU A 78 14.97 10.04 21.27
CA LEU A 78 15.82 11.20 20.97
C LEU A 78 15.40 12.49 21.70
N GLU A 79 14.22 12.50 22.33
CA GLU A 79 13.71 13.60 23.17
C GLU A 79 14.18 13.45 24.63
#